data_AF-A0AAV2T0E3-F1
#
_entry.id   AF-A0AAV2T0E3-F1
#
_cell.length_a   1.000
_cell.length_b   1.000
_cell.length_c   1.000
_cell.angle_alpha   90.00
_cell.angle_beta   90.00
_cell.angle_gamma   90.00
#
_symmetry.space_group_name_H-M   'P 1'
#
loop_
_entity.id
_entity.type
_entity.pdbx_description
1 polymer ?
#
loop_
_entity_poly.entity_id
_entity_poly.type
_entity_poly.pdbx_seq_one_letter_code
_entity_poly.pdbx_strand_id
1 'polypeptide(L)'
;GKENQSAPEIKQVRKNKEVIEDKQENVSREGNMKEQKNNVERVCSFWVRGRCKFGISCNYAHPVLCTIILENGTCQKRDCEWFHPKMCSVMKQTGQCHRGQNYR
;
A
#
# COMPACT_ATOMS: atom_id res chain seq x y z
N GLY A 1 -1.38 36.52 -49.16
CA GLY A 1 -0.78 36.34 -47.83
C GLY A 1 -0.85 34.88 -47.44
N LYS A 2 0.32 34.28 -47.19
CA LYS A 2 0.61 33.08 -46.38
C LYS A 2 -0.14 31.80 -46.80
N GLU A 3 0.39 31.02 -47.74
CA GLU A 3 1.44 29.99 -47.56
C GLU A 3 0.92 28.70 -46.89
N ASN A 4 0.89 27.65 -47.71
CA ASN A 4 0.71 26.25 -47.38
C ASN A 4 1.61 25.82 -46.23
N GLN A 5 1.08 25.10 -45.24
CA GLN A 5 1.90 24.24 -44.39
C GLN A 5 1.18 22.91 -44.15
N SER A 6 1.62 21.94 -44.96
CA SER A 6 1.49 20.51 -44.80
C SER A 6 1.86 20.09 -43.37
N ALA A 7 0.98 19.31 -42.72
CA ALA A 7 1.30 18.63 -41.48
C ALA A 7 2.24 17.44 -41.79
N PRO A 8 3.41 17.33 -41.14
CA PRO A 8 4.33 16.22 -41.38
C PRO A 8 3.92 14.97 -40.62
N GLU A 9 3.98 13.83 -41.32
CA GLU A 9 3.93 12.47 -40.78
C GLU A 9 4.87 12.31 -39.58
N ILE A 10 4.32 11.95 -38.42
CA ILE A 10 5.13 11.46 -37.31
C ILE A 10 5.42 9.98 -37.55
N LYS A 11 6.65 9.77 -38.01
CA LYS A 11 7.27 8.47 -38.28
C LYS A 11 7.40 7.65 -37.00
N GLN A 12 7.04 6.38 -37.11
CA GLN A 12 7.34 5.33 -36.12
C GLN A 12 8.85 5.30 -35.86
N VAL A 13 9.25 5.49 -34.60
CA VAL A 13 10.60 5.16 -34.14
C VAL A 13 10.51 3.90 -33.30
N ARG A 14 11.11 2.83 -33.81
CA ARG A 14 11.34 1.57 -33.13
C ARG A 14 12.65 1.63 -32.35
N LYS A 15 12.68 0.90 -31.22
CA LYS A 15 13.87 0.28 -30.58
C LYS A 15 14.82 1.28 -29.87
N ASN A 16 15.30 1.05 -28.64
CA ASN A 16 16.02 -0.13 -28.20
C ASN A 16 15.95 -0.37 -26.68
N LYS A 17 16.12 -1.66 -26.35
CA LYS A 17 16.32 -2.28 -25.06
C LYS A 17 17.76 -2.00 -24.60
N GLU A 18 17.93 -1.27 -23.51
CA GLU A 18 19.22 -1.19 -22.81
C GLU A 18 19.18 -2.11 -21.59
N VAL A 19 19.95 -3.19 -21.71
CA VAL A 19 20.32 -4.10 -20.65
C VAL A 19 21.54 -3.48 -19.98
N ILE A 20 21.45 -3.20 -18.68
CA ILE A 20 22.66 -2.99 -17.86
C ILE A 20 22.87 -4.28 -17.07
N GLU A 21 23.80 -5.08 -17.57
CA GLU A 21 24.45 -6.16 -16.85
C GLU A 21 25.53 -5.55 -15.93
N ASP A 22 25.38 -5.69 -14.62
CA ASP A 22 26.51 -5.62 -13.69
C ASP A 22 26.62 -6.97 -12.98
N LYS A 23 27.71 -7.68 -13.28
CA LYS A 23 28.06 -8.97 -12.70
C LYS A 23 29.09 -8.78 -11.58
N GLN A 24 28.74 -9.33 -10.41
CA GLN A 24 29.57 -10.18 -9.53
C GLN A 24 30.70 -9.50 -8.71
N GLU A 25 31.01 -9.80 -7.43
CA GLU A 25 30.65 -10.90 -6.53
C GLU A 25 31.23 -10.72 -5.08
N ASN A 26 30.57 -11.38 -4.10
CA ASN A 26 30.97 -11.90 -2.76
C ASN A 26 31.62 -11.04 -1.64
N VAL A 27 30.91 -10.94 -0.50
CA VAL A 27 31.44 -11.34 0.83
C VAL A 27 30.33 -11.98 1.67
N SER A 28 30.50 -13.26 1.98
CA SER A 28 29.76 -14.01 2.98
C SER A 28 29.86 -13.33 4.36
N ARG A 29 28.72 -12.95 4.95
CA ARG A 29 28.60 -12.83 6.40
C ARG A 29 27.35 -13.57 6.83
N GLU A 30 27.59 -14.72 7.46
CA GLU A 30 26.60 -15.46 8.21
C GLU A 30 25.99 -14.56 9.27
N GLY A 31 24.73 -14.22 9.07
CA GLY A 31 23.89 -13.51 10.02
C GLY A 31 22.63 -14.34 10.25
N ASN A 32 22.74 -15.30 11.16
CA ASN A 32 21.62 -15.97 11.79
C ASN A 32 20.76 -14.90 12.51
N MET A 33 19.83 -14.29 11.80
CA MET A 33 18.73 -13.57 12.43
C MET A 33 17.51 -14.47 12.36
N LYS A 34 17.43 -15.32 13.38
CA LYS A 34 16.28 -16.16 13.76
C LYS A 34 15.01 -15.58 13.16
N GLU A 35 14.39 -16.36 12.29
CA GLU A 35 13.03 -16.16 11.82
C GLU A 35 12.16 -15.87 13.04
N GLN A 36 11.97 -14.58 13.31
CA GLN A 36 11.08 -14.12 14.37
C GLN A 36 9.70 -14.43 13.83
N LYS A 37 9.28 -15.65 14.14
CA LYS A 37 7.90 -16.09 14.12
C LYS A 37 7.17 -15.28 15.17
N ASN A 38 7.05 -13.97 14.93
CA ASN A 38 6.06 -13.13 15.57
C ASN A 38 4.77 -13.90 15.42
N ASN A 39 4.02 -14.05 16.50
CA ASN A 39 2.68 -14.59 16.40
C ASN A 39 1.83 -13.55 15.66
N VAL A 40 1.93 -13.57 14.32
CA VAL A 40 1.22 -12.68 13.37
C VAL A 40 -0.26 -13.07 13.30
N GLU A 41 -0.72 -14.06 14.09
CA GLU A 41 -2.11 -14.53 14.05
C GLU A 41 -3.11 -13.41 14.41
N ARG A 42 -2.66 -12.32 15.05
CA ARG A 42 -3.53 -11.20 15.43
C ARG A 42 -3.00 -9.85 14.97
N VAL A 43 -3.89 -9.10 14.33
CA VAL A 43 -3.68 -7.70 13.97
C VAL A 43 -3.69 -6.82 15.21
N CYS A 44 -2.74 -5.88 15.28
CA CYS A 44 -2.65 -4.91 16.36
C CYS A 44 -3.87 -3.98 16.35
N SER A 45 -4.75 -4.12 17.34
CA SER A 45 -5.94 -3.27 17.50
C SER A 45 -5.62 -1.79 17.72
N PHE A 46 -4.43 -1.46 18.21
CA PHE A 46 -3.97 -0.09 18.38
C PHE A 46 -3.40 0.47 17.07
N TRP A 47 -2.73 -0.35 16.25
CA TRP A 47 -2.23 0.06 14.93
C TRP A 47 -3.36 0.47 14.00
N VAL A 48 -4.38 -0.39 13.90
CA VAL A 48 -5.56 -0.15 13.08
C VAL A 48 -6.29 1.16 13.45
N ARG A 49 -6.18 1.60 14.71
CA ARG A 49 -6.78 2.85 15.22
C ARG A 49 -5.81 4.03 15.25
N GLY A 50 -4.61 3.90 14.67
CA GLY A 50 -3.59 4.97 14.68
C GLY A 50 -2.99 5.30 16.05
N ARG A 51 -3.10 4.40 17.04
CA ARG A 51 -2.68 4.62 18.44
C ARG A 51 -1.61 3.64 18.93
N CYS A 52 -0.98 2.87 18.04
CA CYS A 52 0.10 1.97 18.45
C CYS A 52 1.35 2.76 18.78
N LYS A 53 1.80 2.69 20.03
CA LYS A 53 3.04 3.32 20.49
C LYS A 53 4.30 2.46 20.32
N PHE A 54 4.13 1.19 19.96
CA PHE A 54 5.23 0.22 19.90
C PHE A 54 5.90 0.17 18.52
N GLY A 55 5.29 0.76 17.48
CA GLY A 55 5.85 0.81 16.13
C GLY A 55 6.27 -0.58 15.63
N ILE A 56 7.48 -0.67 15.08
CA ILE A 56 8.04 -1.91 14.53
C ILE A 56 8.29 -2.96 15.63
N SER A 57 8.51 -2.54 16.88
CA SER A 57 8.68 -3.43 18.04
C SER A 57 7.36 -3.99 18.58
N CYS A 58 6.24 -3.79 17.89
CA CYS A 58 4.96 -4.36 18.30
C CYS A 58 4.94 -5.87 18.05
N ASN A 59 4.51 -6.64 19.05
CA ASN A 59 4.36 -8.09 18.94
C ASN A 59 3.17 -8.53 18.08
N TYR A 60 2.39 -7.59 17.53
CA TYR A 60 1.17 -7.85 16.76
C TYR A 60 1.31 -7.33 15.33
N ALA A 61 0.56 -7.89 14.39
CA ALA A 61 0.68 -7.54 12.97
C ALA A 61 0.24 -6.10 12.68
N HIS A 62 1.03 -5.38 11.89
CA HIS A 62 0.77 -4.01 11.42
C HIS A 62 0.51 -4.03 9.90
N PRO A 63 -0.69 -4.40 9.43
CA PRO A 63 -0.98 -4.44 8.00
C PRO A 63 -1.10 -3.04 7.41
N VAL A 64 -0.89 -2.92 6.10
CA VAL A 64 -1.22 -1.71 5.36
C VAL A 64 -2.74 -1.64 5.18
N LEU A 65 -3.32 -0.49 5.56
CA LEU A 65 -4.76 -0.25 5.55
C LEU A 65 -5.20 0.31 4.20
N CYS A 66 -6.41 -0.03 3.76
CA CYS A 66 -7.00 0.62 2.58
C CYS A 66 -7.31 2.08 2.90
N THR A 67 -6.73 3.05 2.22
CA THR A 67 -7.03 4.48 2.48
C THR A 67 -8.51 4.80 2.24
N ILE A 68 -9.11 4.20 1.20
CA ILE A 68 -10.53 4.40 0.86
C ILE A 68 -11.47 4.00 2.01
N ILE A 69 -11.21 2.89 2.70
CA ILE A 69 -12.05 2.48 3.83
C ILE A 69 -11.84 3.37 5.06
N LEU A 70 -10.66 3.97 5.23
CA LEU A 70 -10.39 4.89 6.34
C LEU A 70 -11.06 6.25 6.12
N GLU A 71 -11.01 6.75 4.89
CA GLU A 71 -11.59 8.04 4.50
C GLU A 71 -13.12 7.96 4.42
N ASN A 72 -13.64 6.94 3.74
CA ASN A 72 -15.07 6.86 3.39
C ASN A 72 -15.85 5.83 4.21
N GLY A 73 -15.18 5.10 5.11
CA GLY A 73 -15.79 4.02 5.89
C GLY A 73 -16.14 2.76 5.09
N THR A 74 -16.08 2.82 3.74
CA THR A 74 -16.43 1.73 2.83
C THR A 74 -15.48 1.70 1.63
N CYS A 75 -15.16 0.49 1.15
CA CYS A 75 -14.36 0.27 -0.05
C CYS A 75 -15.15 -0.66 -0.99
N GLN A 76 -15.29 -0.27 -2.26
CA GLN A 76 -16.08 -1.01 -3.25
C GLN A 76 -15.26 -2.05 -4.05
N LYS A 77 -13.93 -2.09 -3.87
CA LYS A 77 -13.09 -3.12 -4.50
C LYS A 77 -13.36 -4.47 -3.85
N ARG A 78 -13.94 -5.39 -4.63
CA ARG A 78 -14.17 -6.79 -4.23
C ARG A 78 -12.86 -7.49 -3.86
N ASP A 79 -11.81 -7.24 -4.65
CA ASP A 79 -10.46 -7.80 -4.46
C ASP A 79 -9.48 -6.69 -4.07
N CYS A 80 -9.76 -6.02 -2.94
CA CYS A 80 -8.84 -5.01 -2.43
C CYS A 80 -7.62 -5.67 -1.78
N GLU A 81 -6.42 -5.21 -2.14
CA GLU A 81 -5.14 -5.75 -1.67
C GLU A 81 -4.77 -5.29 -0.25
N TRP A 82 -5.55 -4.37 0.32
CA TRP A 82 -5.24 -3.72 1.60
C TRP A 82 -6.20 -4.16 2.70
N PHE A 83 -5.73 -4.08 3.95
CA PHE A 83 -6.52 -4.53 5.10
C PHE A 83 -7.74 -3.63 5.34
N HIS A 84 -8.90 -4.27 5.50
CA HIS A 84 -10.19 -3.63 5.79
C HIS A 84 -10.62 -3.86 7.25
N PRO A 85 -10.49 -2.86 8.14
CA PRO A 85 -10.99 -2.99 9.50
C PRO A 85 -12.50 -3.14 9.56
N LYS A 86 -12.98 -3.86 10.58
CA LYS A 86 -14.41 -4.05 10.81
C LYS A 86 -15.04 -2.73 11.27
N MET A 87 -15.81 -2.09 10.39
CA MET A 87 -16.69 -0.98 10.76
C MET A 87 -17.94 -1.49 11.48
N CYS A 88 -18.48 -0.70 12.42
CA CYS A 88 -19.78 -0.98 13.03
C CYS A 88 -20.90 -0.85 11.99
N SER A 89 -22.02 -1.54 12.21
CA SER A 89 -23.15 -1.52 11.27
C SER A 89 -23.70 -0.11 11.03
N VAL A 90 -23.67 0.76 12.05
CA VAL A 90 -24.08 2.17 11.93
C VAL A 90 -23.20 2.90 10.92
N MET A 91 -21.87 2.82 11.06
CA MET A 91 -20.93 3.44 10.11
C MET A 91 -21.14 2.91 8.68
N LYS A 92 -21.41 1.62 8.53
CA LYS A 92 -21.69 1.02 7.21
C LYS A 92 -22.97 1.54 6.57
N GLN A 93 -23.98 1.89 7.38
CA GLN A 93 -25.31 2.29 6.89
C GLN A 93 -25.41 3.81 6.71
N THR A 94 -24.84 4.60 7.62
CA THR A 94 -25.04 6.06 7.66
C THR A 94 -23.79 6.85 7.31
N GLY A 95 -22.63 6.20 7.21
CA GLY A 95 -21.34 6.88 7.06
C GLY A 95 -20.90 7.68 8.30
N GLN A 96 -21.63 7.58 9.41
CA GLN A 96 -21.36 8.34 10.64
C GLN A 96 -21.31 7.41 11.86
N CYS A 97 -20.23 7.52 12.64
CA CYS A 97 -20.08 6.81 13.91
C CYS A 97 -19.96 7.80 15.07
N HIS A 98 -20.87 7.69 16.04
CA HIS A 98 -20.92 8.54 17.23
C HIS A 98 -19.77 8.25 18.22
N ARG A 99 -18.99 7.18 18.01
CA ARG A 99 -17.81 6.82 18.82
C ARG A 99 -16.48 7.35 18.26
N GLY A 100 -16.54 8.29 17.32
CA GLY A 100 -15.38 9.01 16.76
C GLY A 100 -14.70 8.27 15.61
N GLN A 101 -14.35 9.04 14.57
CA GLN A 101 -13.49 8.61 13.46
C GLN A 101 -12.03 8.65 13.94
N ASN A 102 -11.55 7.57 14.55
CA ASN A 102 -10.14 7.47 14.97
C ASN A 102 -9.25 6.91 13.85
N TYR A 103 -9.40 7.46 12.64
CA TYR A 103 -8.54 7.15 11.49
C TYR A 103 -8.04 8.50 10.94
N ARG A 104 -7.06 9.09 11.63
CA ARG A 104 -6.23 10.17 11.10
C ARG A 104 -4.81 9.67 11.04
#